data_AF-A0AAZ3PNX9-F1
#
_entry.id   AF-A0AAZ3PNX9-F1
#
_cell.length_a   1.000
_cell.length_b   1.000
_cell.length_c   1.000
_cell.angle_alpha   90.00
_cell.angle_beta   90.00
_cell.angle_gamma   90.00
#
_symmetry.space_group_name_H-M   'P 1'
#
loop_
_entity.id
_entity.type
_entity.pdbx_description
1 polymer ?
#
loop_
_entity_poly.entity_id
_entity_poly.type
_entity_poly.pdbx_seq_one_letter_code
_entity_poly.pdbx_strand_id
1 'polypeptide(L)'
;MSFGWVTASIESVISFPIFKWFTAITATNPIWLIKTRLQLDARNRGERRMNAFECMRRVYQTEGWRGFYRGMSASYAGISETVIHFVIYESIKRKLMESKAQASMDQDEDESVKDASDFVGMMLAAATSKTCATSIAYPHEVIRTRLREEGSKYRSFFQTLLTVPKEEGYRALYRGLTTHLVRQIPNTAIMMSTYEMVVYLLQR
;
A
#
# COMPACT_ATOMS: atom_id res chain seq x y z
N MET A 1 13.98 13.74 -33.61
CA MET A 1 12.73 12.95 -33.53
C MET A 1 12.77 11.80 -32.50
N SER A 2 13.73 11.73 -31.57
CA SER A 2 13.83 10.62 -30.60
C SER A 2 13.21 10.89 -29.21
N PHE A 3 12.90 12.16 -28.89
CA PHE A 3 12.40 12.54 -27.56
C PHE A 3 10.89 12.25 -27.37
N GLY A 4 10.11 12.16 -28.44
CA GLY A 4 8.65 11.95 -28.38
C GLY A 4 8.21 10.52 -28.04
N TRP A 5 9.05 9.51 -28.33
CA TRP A 5 8.72 8.10 -28.09
C TRP A 5 8.92 7.69 -26.62
N VAL A 6 9.86 8.33 -25.94
CA VAL A 6 10.10 8.13 -24.50
C VAL A 6 9.00 8.79 -23.68
N THR A 7 8.57 10.00 -24.05
CA THR A 7 7.44 10.68 -23.40
C THR A 7 6.12 9.96 -23.67
N ALA A 8 5.87 9.47 -24.89
CA ALA A 8 4.67 8.70 -25.22
C ALA A 8 4.61 7.33 -24.51
N SER A 9 5.75 6.66 -24.30
CA SER A 9 5.81 5.41 -23.53
C SER A 9 5.60 5.66 -22.03
N ILE A 10 6.14 6.75 -21.48
CA ILE A 10 5.93 7.12 -20.08
C ILE A 10 4.47 7.53 -19.85
N GLU A 11 3.88 8.32 -20.75
CA GLU A 11 2.46 8.68 -20.64
C GLU A 11 1.53 7.48 -20.79
N SER A 12 1.78 6.55 -21.72
CA SER A 12 0.93 5.37 -21.88
C SER A 12 1.14 4.32 -20.77
N VAL A 13 2.37 4.14 -20.29
CA VAL A 13 2.68 3.18 -19.21
C VAL A 13 2.29 3.70 -17.83
N ILE A 14 2.19 5.02 -17.63
CA ILE A 14 1.85 5.61 -16.33
C ILE A 14 0.40 6.13 -16.28
N SER A 15 -0.11 6.77 -17.34
CA SER A 15 -1.46 7.36 -17.35
C SER A 15 -2.57 6.29 -17.35
N PHE A 16 -2.42 5.22 -18.14
CA PHE A 16 -3.40 4.13 -18.18
C PHE A 16 -3.57 3.41 -16.83
N PRO A 17 -2.50 2.98 -16.13
CA PRO A 17 -2.68 2.39 -14.82
C PRO A 17 -3.26 3.42 -13.85
N ILE A 18 -2.77 4.66 -13.82
CA ILE A 18 -3.31 5.68 -12.91
C ILE A 18 -4.82 5.86 -13.11
N PHE A 19 -5.30 6.01 -14.35
CA PHE A 19 -6.73 6.14 -14.63
C PHE A 19 -7.53 4.90 -14.20
N LYS A 20 -6.99 3.70 -14.44
CA LYS A 20 -7.57 2.43 -13.95
C LYS A 20 -7.60 2.38 -12.41
N TRP A 21 -6.57 2.87 -11.73
CA TRP A 21 -6.53 2.97 -10.27
C TRP A 21 -7.59 3.95 -9.75
N PHE A 22 -7.74 5.12 -10.38
CA PHE A 22 -8.77 6.10 -10.01
C PHE A 22 -10.19 5.54 -10.17
N THR A 23 -10.48 4.88 -11.31
CA THR A 23 -11.79 4.26 -11.55
C THR A 23 -12.04 3.07 -10.62
N ALA A 24 -11.05 2.21 -10.41
CA ALA A 24 -11.16 1.08 -9.49
C ALA A 24 -11.35 1.54 -8.04
N ILE A 25 -10.62 2.56 -7.58
CA ILE A 25 -10.78 3.15 -6.25
C ILE A 25 -12.19 3.72 -6.11
N THR A 26 -12.68 4.48 -7.10
CA THR A 26 -14.03 5.07 -7.05
C THR A 26 -15.12 4.00 -6.99
N ALA A 27 -14.99 2.92 -7.77
CA ALA A 27 -15.95 1.82 -7.80
C ALA A 27 -15.91 0.97 -6.51
N THR A 28 -14.73 0.76 -5.93
CA THR A 28 -14.55 -0.09 -4.74
C THR A 28 -14.64 0.66 -3.42
N ASN A 29 -14.56 2.00 -3.41
CA ASN A 29 -14.60 2.82 -2.21
C ASN A 29 -15.81 2.54 -1.29
N PRO A 30 -17.07 2.40 -1.78
CA PRO A 30 -18.20 2.13 -0.90
C PRO A 30 -18.05 0.78 -0.17
N ILE A 31 -17.58 -0.25 -0.88
CA ILE A 31 -17.35 -1.60 -0.30
C ILE A 31 -16.23 -1.52 0.74
N TRP A 32 -15.14 -0.83 0.42
CA TRP A 32 -14.00 -0.67 1.32
C TRP A 32 -14.36 0.15 2.57
N LEU A 33 -15.21 1.16 2.42
CA LEU A 33 -15.72 1.98 3.53
C LEU A 33 -16.56 1.15 4.48
N ILE A 34 -17.54 0.39 3.97
CA ILE A 34 -18.39 -0.49 4.79
C ILE A 34 -17.53 -1.51 5.55
N LYS A 35 -16.58 -2.15 4.87
CA LYS A 35 -15.65 -3.10 5.50
C LYS A 35 -14.84 -2.44 6.62
N THR A 36 -14.32 -1.24 6.39
CA THR A 36 -13.52 -0.53 7.40
C THR A 36 -14.37 -0.14 8.62
N ARG A 37 -15.58 0.38 8.40
CA ARG A 37 -16.53 0.73 9.47
C ARG A 37 -16.85 -0.50 10.32
N LEU A 38 -17.18 -1.63 9.71
CA LEU A 38 -17.44 -2.89 10.41
C LEU A 38 -16.23 -3.40 11.21
N GLN A 39 -15.01 -3.25 10.67
CA GLN A 39 -13.78 -3.63 11.36
C GLN A 39 -13.47 -2.71 12.56
N LEU A 40 -13.76 -1.42 12.44
CA LEU A 40 -13.60 -0.46 13.52
C LEU A 40 -14.69 -0.63 14.60
N ASP A 41 -15.92 -0.91 14.19
CA ASP A 41 -17.06 -1.16 15.10
C ASP A 41 -16.83 -2.41 15.94
N ALA A 42 -16.38 -3.51 15.30
CA ALA A 42 -16.00 -4.75 15.99
C ALA A 42 -14.85 -4.57 17.01
N ARG A 43 -14.08 -3.49 16.90
CA ARG A 43 -12.97 -3.17 17.81
C ARG A 43 -13.40 -2.25 18.96
N ASN A 44 -14.46 -1.46 18.79
CA ASN A 44 -14.80 -0.38 19.72
C ASN A 44 -15.90 -0.71 20.74
N ARG A 45 -16.75 -1.73 20.55
CA ARG A 45 -17.81 -2.07 21.53
C ARG A 45 -18.13 -3.56 21.61
N GLY A 46 -18.40 -4.03 22.82
CA GLY A 46 -18.99 -5.35 23.12
C GLY A 46 -20.50 -5.44 22.84
N GLU A 47 -21.07 -4.49 22.09
CA GLU A 47 -22.46 -4.52 21.64
C GLU A 47 -22.59 -5.25 20.29
N ARG A 48 -23.83 -5.64 19.99
CA ARG A 48 -24.23 -6.48 18.85
C ARG A 48 -23.48 -6.10 17.56
N ARG A 49 -22.72 -7.07 17.03
CA ARG A 49 -22.04 -6.97 15.73
C ARG A 49 -23.02 -6.45 14.68
N MET A 50 -22.73 -5.28 14.12
CA MET A 50 -23.55 -4.73 13.05
C MET A 50 -23.41 -5.54 11.78
N ASN A 51 -24.53 -5.76 11.08
CA ASN A 51 -24.49 -6.36 9.76
C ASN A 51 -24.06 -5.33 8.71
N ALA A 52 -23.46 -5.79 7.59
CA ALA A 52 -23.03 -4.91 6.50
C ALA A 52 -24.17 -4.05 5.95
N PHE A 53 -25.37 -4.61 5.87
CA PHE A 53 -26.58 -3.89 5.46
C PHE A 53 -27.03 -2.83 6.48
N GLU A 54 -26.87 -3.10 7.78
CA GLU A 54 -27.16 -2.12 8.84
C GLU A 54 -26.17 -0.96 8.80
N CYS A 55 -24.88 -1.24 8.60
CA CYS A 55 -23.84 -0.22 8.40
C CYS A 55 -24.13 0.63 7.16
N MET A 56 -24.45 0.01 6.02
CA MET A 56 -24.81 0.72 4.79
C MET A 56 -26.03 1.63 4.97
N ARG A 57 -27.10 1.11 5.61
CA ARG A 57 -28.31 1.90 5.91
C ARG A 57 -28.00 3.06 6.84
N ARG A 58 -27.17 2.84 7.86
CA ARG A 58 -26.76 3.88 8.81
C ARG A 58 -25.98 4.98 8.10
N VAL A 59 -24.97 4.65 7.30
CA VAL A 59 -24.18 5.63 6.52
C VAL A 59 -25.08 6.47 5.61
N TYR A 60 -26.03 5.83 4.92
CA TYR A 60 -26.97 6.55 4.06
C TYR A 60 -27.87 7.50 4.84
N GLN A 61 -28.34 7.12 6.03
CA GLN A 61 -29.21 7.96 6.86
C GLN A 61 -28.48 9.10 7.57
N THR A 62 -27.22 8.91 7.97
CA THR A 62 -26.46 9.91 8.74
C THR A 62 -25.65 10.87 7.86
N GLU A 63 -25.02 10.36 6.79
CA GLU A 63 -24.08 11.11 5.94
C GLU A 63 -24.57 11.25 4.49
N GLY A 64 -25.63 10.54 4.12
CA GLY A 64 -26.14 10.52 2.74
C GLY A 64 -25.19 9.84 1.76
N TRP A 65 -25.43 10.07 0.46
CA TRP A 65 -24.61 9.50 -0.62
C TRP A 65 -23.15 10.00 -0.61
N ARG A 66 -22.89 11.20 -0.07
CA ARG A 66 -21.54 11.75 0.07
C ARG A 66 -20.71 11.06 1.16
N GLY A 67 -21.36 10.42 2.15
CA GLY A 67 -20.67 9.64 3.18
C GLY A 67 -19.87 8.47 2.63
N PHE A 68 -20.35 7.83 1.57
CA PHE A 68 -19.65 6.71 0.91
C PHE A 68 -18.33 7.10 0.24
N TYR A 69 -18.13 8.39 -0.01
CA TYR A 69 -16.93 8.94 -0.65
C TYR A 69 -15.93 9.51 0.38
N ARG A 70 -16.22 9.39 1.67
CA ARG A 70 -15.36 9.89 2.75
C ARG A 70 -14.06 9.08 2.81
N GLY A 71 -12.94 9.79 2.86
CA GLY A 71 -11.60 9.18 2.86
C GLY A 71 -11.02 8.87 1.47
N MET A 72 -11.72 9.17 0.36
CA MET A 72 -11.15 9.00 -0.99
C MET A 72 -9.86 9.80 -1.21
N SER A 73 -9.80 11.04 -0.70
CA SER A 73 -8.59 11.87 -0.78
C SER A 73 -7.39 11.23 -0.09
N ALA A 74 -7.62 10.53 1.02
CA ALA A 74 -6.58 9.75 1.68
C ALA A 74 -6.20 8.49 0.87
N SER A 75 -7.15 7.87 0.17
CA SER A 75 -6.85 6.78 -0.78
C SER A 75 -5.97 7.27 -1.94
N TYR A 76 -6.20 8.48 -2.45
CA TYR A 76 -5.35 9.07 -3.50
C TYR A 76 -3.93 9.35 -3.00
N ALA A 77 -3.78 9.77 -1.74
CA ALA A 77 -2.45 9.88 -1.13
C ALA A 77 -1.74 8.51 -1.07
N GLY A 78 -2.44 7.39 -0.95
CA GLY A 78 -1.84 6.05 -1.06
C GLY A 78 -1.26 5.72 -2.43
N ILE A 79 -1.74 6.37 -3.50
CA ILE A 79 -1.14 6.24 -4.83
C ILE A 79 0.28 6.83 -4.81
N SER A 80 0.49 7.96 -4.14
CA SER A 80 1.83 8.55 -4.00
C SER A 80 2.80 7.66 -3.23
N GLU A 81 2.33 6.87 -2.26
CA GLU A 81 3.18 5.89 -1.57
C GLU A 81 3.74 4.85 -2.55
N THR A 82 2.89 4.37 -3.46
CA THR A 82 3.26 3.38 -4.48
C THR A 82 4.29 3.96 -5.44
N VAL A 83 4.15 5.23 -5.83
CA VAL A 83 5.11 5.93 -6.68
C VAL A 83 6.46 6.06 -5.97
N ILE A 84 6.48 6.50 -4.72
CA ILE A 84 7.71 6.61 -3.92
C ILE A 84 8.40 5.24 -3.79
N HIS A 85 7.64 4.19 -3.49
CA HIS A 85 8.17 2.84 -3.41
C HIS A 85 8.80 2.40 -4.73
N PHE A 86 8.12 2.64 -5.87
CA PHE A 86 8.63 2.27 -7.18
C PHE A 86 9.93 3.01 -7.50
N VAL A 87 10.00 4.32 -7.25
CA VAL A 87 11.21 5.13 -7.48
C VAL A 87 12.39 4.63 -6.65
N ILE A 88 12.17 4.37 -5.36
CA ILE A 88 13.22 3.86 -4.47
C ILE A 88 13.63 2.45 -4.90
N TYR A 89 12.66 1.59 -5.22
CA TYR A 89 12.93 0.22 -5.66
C TYR A 89 13.73 0.19 -6.96
N GLU A 90 13.36 1.01 -7.96
CA GLU A 90 14.08 1.09 -9.22
C GLU A 90 15.52 1.60 -9.02
N SER A 91 15.71 2.57 -8.11
CA SER A 91 17.02 3.08 -7.75
C SER A 91 17.92 2.01 -7.11
N ILE A 92 17.36 1.20 -6.20
CA ILE A 92 18.09 0.11 -5.55
C ILE A 92 18.35 -1.02 -6.56
N LYS A 93 17.36 -1.37 -7.38
CA LYS A 93 17.48 -2.41 -8.42
C LYS A 93 18.56 -2.07 -9.43
N ARG A 94 18.64 -0.81 -9.89
CA ARG A 94 19.70 -0.37 -10.82
C ARG A 94 21.09 -0.58 -10.22
N LYS A 95 21.31 -0.17 -8.97
CA LYS A 95 22.58 -0.39 -8.26
C LYS A 95 22.92 -1.89 -8.09
N LEU A 96 21.92 -2.71 -7.77
CA LEU A 96 22.13 -4.16 -7.61
C LEU A 96 22.54 -4.82 -8.94
N MET A 97 21.92 -4.41 -10.05
CA MET A 97 22.24 -4.92 -11.40
C MET A 97 23.62 -4.45 -11.88
N GLU A 98 24.02 -3.23 -11.55
CA GLU A 98 25.36 -2.69 -11.86
C GLU A 98 26.47 -3.43 -11.11
N SER A 99 26.29 -3.69 -9.80
CA SER A 99 27.23 -4.50 -9.01
C SER A 99 27.34 -5.94 -9.53
N LYS A 100 26.23 -6.49 -10.05
CA LYS A 100 26.17 -7.85 -10.57
C LYS A 100 26.80 -8.00 -11.96
N ALA A 101 26.71 -6.97 -12.80
CA ALA A 101 27.40 -6.92 -14.09
C ALA A 101 28.94 -6.89 -13.94
N GLN A 102 29.45 -6.38 -12.82
CA GLN A 102 30.87 -6.42 -12.47
C GLN A 102 31.29 -7.75 -11.83
N ALA A 103 30.41 -8.37 -11.04
CA ALA A 103 30.68 -9.66 -10.38
C ALA A 103 30.61 -10.88 -11.32
N SER A 104 29.93 -10.77 -12.47
CA SER A 104 29.78 -11.87 -13.44
C SER A 104 31.05 -12.25 -14.21
N MET A 105 32.22 -11.67 -13.92
CA MET A 105 33.49 -12.06 -14.55
C MET A 105 34.28 -13.16 -13.82
N ASP A 106 33.91 -13.57 -12.60
CA ASP A 106 34.82 -14.37 -11.76
C ASP A 106 34.28 -15.68 -11.12
N GLN A 107 33.11 -16.24 -11.49
CA GLN A 107 32.64 -17.46 -10.81
C GLN A 107 31.75 -18.42 -11.62
N ASP A 108 32.24 -19.66 -11.77
CA ASP A 108 31.49 -20.88 -12.11
C ASP A 108 30.61 -21.29 -10.91
N GLU A 109 29.45 -20.66 -10.75
CA GLU A 109 28.42 -21.08 -9.79
C GLU A 109 27.18 -21.64 -10.52
N ASP A 110 26.58 -22.71 -9.98
CA ASP A 110 25.35 -23.33 -10.50
C ASP A 110 24.24 -22.29 -10.73
N GLU A 111 23.61 -22.28 -11.92
CA GLU A 111 22.54 -21.33 -12.29
C GLU A 111 21.40 -21.27 -11.26
N SER A 112 21.09 -22.42 -10.62
CA SER A 112 20.01 -22.52 -9.63
C SER A 112 20.29 -21.75 -8.33
N VAL A 113 21.54 -21.70 -7.90
CA VAL A 113 21.94 -20.99 -6.66
C VAL A 113 21.98 -19.48 -6.91
N LYS A 114 22.41 -19.09 -8.12
CA LYS A 114 22.45 -17.69 -8.56
C LYS A 114 21.05 -17.09 -8.61
N ASP A 115 20.09 -17.77 -9.23
CA ASP A 115 18.69 -17.30 -9.33
C ASP A 115 18.03 -17.15 -7.95
N ALA A 116 18.28 -18.09 -7.03
CA ALA A 116 17.80 -17.98 -5.66
C ALA A 116 18.42 -16.78 -4.91
N SER A 117 19.74 -16.58 -5.03
CA SER A 117 20.44 -15.46 -4.39
C SER A 117 19.98 -14.10 -4.94
N ASP A 118 19.69 -14.04 -6.24
CA ASP A 118 19.20 -12.85 -6.94
C ASP A 118 17.78 -12.49 -6.53
N PHE A 119 16.93 -13.50 -6.45
CA PHE A 119 15.56 -13.35 -5.99
C PHE A 119 15.50 -12.86 -4.55
N VAL A 120 16.32 -13.42 -3.66
CA VAL A 120 16.45 -12.95 -2.27
C VAL A 120 17.01 -11.53 -2.22
N GLY A 121 18.01 -11.19 -3.03
CA GLY A 121 18.56 -9.84 -3.13
C GLY A 121 17.52 -8.80 -3.58
N MET A 122 16.74 -9.11 -4.62
CA MET A 122 15.65 -8.27 -5.10
C MET A 122 14.51 -8.15 -4.08
N MET A 123 14.21 -9.21 -3.35
CA MET A 123 13.22 -9.22 -2.28
C MET A 123 13.63 -8.32 -1.10
N LEU A 124 14.89 -8.38 -0.66
CA LEU A 124 15.42 -7.52 0.39
C LEU A 124 15.44 -6.05 -0.05
N ALA A 125 15.82 -5.78 -1.29
CA ALA A 125 15.73 -4.46 -1.90
C ALA A 125 14.29 -3.93 -1.95
N ALA A 126 13.31 -4.78 -2.31
CA ALA A 126 11.90 -4.42 -2.31
C ALA A 126 11.38 -4.16 -0.90
N ALA A 127 11.75 -4.98 0.08
CA ALA A 127 11.31 -4.86 1.47
C ALA A 127 11.83 -3.58 2.13
N THR A 128 13.11 -3.26 1.93
CA THR A 128 13.74 -2.03 2.45
C THR A 128 13.16 -0.79 1.78
N SER A 129 13.02 -0.80 0.44
CA SER A 129 12.35 0.27 -0.30
C SER A 129 10.94 0.53 0.22
N LYS A 130 10.15 -0.54 0.36
CA LYS A 130 8.75 -0.44 0.82
C LYS A 130 8.68 0.11 2.24
N THR A 131 9.56 -0.33 3.12
CA THR A 131 9.64 0.18 4.50
C THR A 131 9.94 1.68 4.54
N CYS A 132 10.88 2.15 3.73
CA CYS A 132 11.22 3.57 3.62
C CYS A 132 10.04 4.38 3.04
N ALA A 133 9.44 3.91 1.95
CA ALA A 133 8.30 4.57 1.31
C ALA A 133 7.09 4.65 2.25
N THR A 134 6.76 3.54 2.90
CA THR A 134 5.69 3.49 3.89
C THR A 134 5.99 4.38 5.08
N SER A 135 7.23 4.49 5.55
CA SER A 135 7.58 5.40 6.65
C SER A 135 7.33 6.86 6.30
N ILE A 136 7.63 7.27 5.06
CA ILE A 136 7.38 8.63 4.56
C ILE A 136 5.88 8.85 4.36
N ALA A 137 5.19 7.87 3.78
CA ALA A 137 3.79 7.99 3.46
C ALA A 137 2.88 7.73 4.68
N TYR A 138 3.36 7.12 5.76
CA TYR A 138 2.55 6.63 6.87
C TYR A 138 1.47 7.59 7.42
N PRO A 139 1.71 8.92 7.51
CA PRO A 139 0.68 9.88 7.87
C PRO A 139 -0.64 9.72 7.09
N HIS A 140 -0.56 9.41 5.80
CA HIS A 140 -1.75 9.25 4.96
C HIS A 140 -2.57 8.01 5.34
N GLU A 141 -1.92 6.93 5.77
CA GLU A 141 -2.59 5.69 6.17
C GLU A 141 -3.39 5.90 7.46
N VAL A 142 -2.78 6.57 8.44
CA VAL A 142 -3.44 6.90 9.71
C VAL A 142 -4.64 7.81 9.44
N ILE A 143 -4.46 8.88 8.65
CA ILE A 143 -5.54 9.80 8.30
C ILE A 143 -6.68 9.08 7.57
N ARG A 144 -6.36 8.15 6.65
CA ARG A 144 -7.35 7.33 5.94
C ARG A 144 -8.24 6.55 6.91
N THR A 145 -7.66 5.94 7.94
CA THR A 145 -8.43 5.20 8.95
C THR A 145 -9.29 6.13 9.82
N ARG A 146 -8.78 7.32 10.20
CA ARG A 146 -9.52 8.32 10.98
C ARG A 146 -10.68 8.96 10.23
N LEU A 147 -10.53 9.24 8.92
CA LEU A 147 -11.65 9.71 8.09
C LEU A 147 -12.74 8.65 7.91
N ARG A 148 -12.38 7.37 8.00
CA ARG A 148 -13.30 6.23 7.94
C ARG A 148 -13.78 5.76 9.32
N GLU A 149 -13.48 6.48 10.39
CA GLU A 149 -14.01 6.22 11.75
C GLU A 149 -15.34 6.95 11.98
N GLU A 150 -16.35 6.23 12.49
CA GLU A 150 -17.76 6.68 12.49
C GLU A 150 -17.95 7.70 13.62
N GLY A 151 -18.57 8.85 13.32
CA GLY A 151 -18.72 9.94 14.30
C GLY A 151 -17.50 10.85 14.49
N SER A 152 -16.43 10.72 13.70
CA SER A 152 -15.26 11.59 13.83
C SER A 152 -15.52 13.03 13.33
N LYS A 153 -14.96 14.02 14.04
CA LYS A 153 -14.96 15.46 13.70
C LYS A 153 -14.22 15.76 12.37
N TYR A 154 -13.47 14.77 11.88
CA TYR A 154 -12.60 14.83 10.72
C TYR A 154 -13.38 14.65 9.42
N ARG A 155 -13.60 15.75 8.68
CA ARG A 155 -14.32 15.73 7.38
C ARG A 155 -13.39 15.74 6.17
N SER A 156 -12.20 16.32 6.31
CA SER A 156 -11.27 16.54 5.19
C SER A 156 -9.86 16.04 5.50
N PHE A 157 -9.13 15.59 4.47
CA PHE A 157 -7.76 15.09 4.60
C PHE A 157 -6.82 16.12 5.23
N PHE A 158 -6.73 17.33 4.66
CA PHE A 158 -5.85 18.39 5.16
C PHE A 158 -6.24 18.89 6.55
N GLN A 159 -7.55 18.98 6.83
CA GLN A 159 -8.03 19.33 8.16
C GLN A 159 -7.54 18.28 9.18
N THR A 160 -7.69 17.00 8.87
CA THR A 160 -7.28 15.90 9.74
C THR A 160 -5.76 15.85 9.91
N LEU A 161 -5.01 16.07 8.83
CA LEU A 161 -3.54 16.14 8.84
C LEU A 161 -3.02 17.22 9.80
N LEU A 162 -3.73 18.36 9.90
CA LEU A 162 -3.34 19.46 10.78
C LEU A 162 -3.92 19.34 12.19
N THR A 163 -5.10 18.73 12.35
CA THR A 163 -5.78 18.62 13.65
C THR A 163 -5.26 17.45 14.49
N VAL A 164 -4.96 16.29 13.89
CA VAL A 164 -4.46 15.10 14.61
C VAL A 164 -3.17 15.38 15.39
N PRO A 165 -2.10 15.94 14.80
CA PRO A 165 -0.89 16.24 15.56
C PRO A 165 -1.08 17.35 16.61
N LYS A 166 -2.09 18.22 16.47
CA LYS A 166 -2.43 19.24 17.48
C LYS A 166 -3.20 18.67 18.68
N GLU A 167 -4.07 17.68 18.46
CA GLU A 167 -4.92 17.08 19.50
C GLU A 167 -4.27 15.85 20.17
N GLU A 168 -3.65 14.96 19.40
CA GLU A 168 -3.09 13.68 19.90
C GLU A 168 -1.54 13.66 19.87
N GLY A 169 -0.90 14.69 19.30
CA GLY A 169 0.55 14.80 19.15
C GLY A 169 1.11 14.09 17.90
N TYR A 170 2.36 14.40 17.54
CA TYR A 170 3.04 13.83 16.35
C TYR A 170 3.15 12.30 16.38
N ARG A 171 3.16 11.68 17.57
CA ARG A 171 3.23 10.23 17.73
C ARG A 171 1.98 9.51 17.24
N ALA A 172 0.83 10.19 17.22
CA ALA A 172 -0.42 9.64 16.70
C ALA A 172 -0.36 9.33 15.20
N LEU A 173 0.38 10.14 14.43
CA LEU A 173 0.58 9.94 12.99
C LEU A 173 1.39 8.69 12.65
N TYR A 174 2.17 8.16 13.60
CA TYR A 174 2.98 6.93 13.45
C TYR A 174 2.44 5.75 14.26
N ARG A 175 1.25 5.91 14.86
CA ARG A 175 0.64 4.88 15.69
C ARG A 175 0.18 3.70 14.83
N GLY A 176 0.87 2.58 14.97
CA GLY A 176 0.61 1.35 14.22
C GLY A 176 1.70 0.95 13.23
N LEU A 177 2.73 1.79 13.02
CA LEU A 177 3.81 1.52 12.07
C LEU A 177 4.54 0.21 12.43
N THR A 178 4.84 0.01 13.70
CA THR A 178 5.46 -1.23 14.19
C THR A 178 4.61 -2.45 13.90
N THR A 179 3.30 -2.38 14.13
CA THR A 179 2.36 -3.47 13.80
C THR A 179 2.32 -3.74 12.29
N HIS A 180 2.40 -2.70 11.48
CA HIS A 180 2.45 -2.82 10.02
C HIS A 180 3.73 -3.54 9.54
N LEU A 181 4.89 -3.15 10.07
CA LEU A 181 6.18 -3.78 9.75
C LEU A 181 6.25 -5.23 10.23
N VAL A 182 5.79 -5.51 11.45
CA VAL A 182 5.77 -6.89 11.99
C VAL A 182 4.86 -7.79 11.15
N ARG A 183 3.73 -7.27 10.64
CA ARG A 183 2.84 -8.02 9.74
C ARG A 183 3.48 -8.33 8.39
N GLN A 184 4.45 -7.54 7.94
CA GLN A 184 5.08 -7.70 6.64
C GLN A 184 5.96 -8.96 6.58
N ILE A 185 6.65 -9.30 7.68
CA ILE A 185 7.53 -10.47 7.77
C ILE A 185 6.78 -11.78 7.44
N PRO A 186 5.68 -12.16 8.11
CA PRO A 186 4.98 -13.40 7.81
C PRO A 186 4.30 -13.37 6.44
N ASN A 187 3.78 -12.21 6.01
CA ASN A 187 3.18 -12.09 4.67
C ASN A 187 4.19 -12.45 3.57
N THR A 188 5.41 -11.94 3.72
CA THR A 188 6.50 -12.19 2.80
C THR A 188 7.00 -13.64 2.89
N ALA A 189 7.12 -14.20 4.09
CA ALA A 189 7.51 -15.60 4.29
C ALA A 189 6.52 -16.57 3.62
N ILE A 190 5.21 -16.39 3.85
CA ILE A 190 4.16 -17.21 3.23
C ILE A 190 4.22 -17.11 1.71
N MET A 191 4.41 -15.90 1.17
CA MET A 191 4.54 -15.70 -0.27
C MET A 191 5.72 -16.47 -0.86
N MET A 192 6.89 -16.43 -0.22
CA MET A 192 8.08 -17.18 -0.69
C MET A 192 7.89 -18.69 -0.59
N SER A 193 7.41 -19.18 0.56
CA SER A 193 7.14 -20.61 0.72
C SER A 193 6.12 -21.12 -0.29
N THR A 194 5.10 -20.31 -0.61
CA THR A 194 4.10 -20.68 -1.62
C THR A 194 4.71 -20.69 -3.03
N TYR A 195 5.54 -19.70 -3.36
CA TYR A 195 6.24 -19.65 -4.65
C TYR A 195 7.16 -20.86 -4.84
N GLU A 196 8.01 -21.17 -3.86
CA GLU A 196 8.93 -22.32 -3.90
C GLU A 196 8.15 -23.65 -4.05
N MET A 197 7.05 -23.81 -3.31
CA MET A 197 6.18 -24.97 -3.41
C MET A 197 5.61 -25.12 -4.83
N VAL A 198 5.15 -24.03 -5.44
CA VAL A 198 4.56 -24.05 -6.79
C VAL A 198 5.62 -24.35 -7.85
N VAL A 199 6.81 -23.74 -7.74
CA VAL A 199 7.93 -24.01 -8.66
C VAL A 199 8.36 -25.46 -8.57
N TYR A 200 8.49 -26.00 -7.35
CA TYR A 200 8.82 -27.40 -7.12
C TYR A 200 7.80 -28.36 -7.75
N LEU A 201 6.50 -28.04 -7.68
CA LEU A 201 5.44 -28.84 -8.30
C LEU A 201 5.42 -28.75 -9.83
N LEU A 202 5.78 -27.60 -10.41
CA LEU A 202 5.81 -27.40 -11.87
C LEU A 202 7.04 -28.00 -12.55
N GLN A 203 8.16 -28.13 -11.82
CA GLN A 203 9.41 -28.71 -12.33
C GLN A 203 9.47 -30.25 -12.18
N ARG A 204 8.45 -30.88 -11.58
CA ARG A 204 8.35 -32.32 -11.36
C ARG A 204 7.36 -32.96 -12.33
#